data_AF-A0A948SPS3-F1
#
_entry.id   AF-A0A948SPS3-F1
#
_cell.length_a   1.000
_cell.length_b   1.000
_cell.length_c   1.000
_cell.angle_alpha   90.00
_cell.angle_beta   90.00
_cell.angle_gamma   90.00
#
_symmetry.space_group_name_H-M   'P 1'
#
loop_
_entity.id
_entity.type
_entity.pdbx_description
1 polymer ?
#
loop_
_entity_poly.entity_id
_entity_poly.type
_entity_poly.pdbx_seq_one_letter_code
_entity_poly.pdbx_strand_id
1 'polypeptide(L)'
;MDGACRAGAALALTLASLAAETAIAQAPPRCASAVVRYEAGEGAGASYQDPQAALGAPTRFTGEGVYPSCVTPFNGAFMPGELVSVGRGGELVVSFDAPVVDDPRNPFGVDLIVYGNSFCIDASYPEGIVGGTFNDGGTVDVSADGIAWFTVPAIEADGGLPTLGFADIGPYDTVPGMVPTDPARPVDPTIATADLEGLTWPELLSIYDGTAGGTRIDLADAGVSGIRFVRIRVAADASAVPEIDAVVAVRPGAGPADLNGDGAVNGDDLGIMLGAWGPCRGCAADLDQNGNVDGDDLGSLLGSWT
;
A
#
# COMPACT_ATOMS: atom_id res chain seq x y z
N MET A 1 8.40 -74.43 -35.03
CA MET A 1 9.45 -73.46 -35.42
C MET A 1 8.89 -72.10 -35.10
N ASP A 2 9.36 -71.57 -33.98
CA ASP A 2 8.63 -70.66 -33.12
C ASP A 2 8.60 -69.23 -33.66
N GLY A 3 7.38 -68.69 -33.78
CA GLY A 3 7.15 -67.27 -34.05
C GLY A 3 7.19 -66.48 -32.75
N ALA A 4 8.28 -65.77 -32.51
CA ALA A 4 8.40 -64.82 -31.41
C ALA A 4 7.73 -63.49 -31.79
N CYS A 5 6.63 -63.20 -31.10
CA CYS A 5 5.91 -61.93 -31.09
C CYS A 5 6.81 -60.82 -30.52
N ARG A 6 7.09 -59.76 -31.29
CA ARG A 6 7.78 -58.56 -30.79
C ARG A 6 6.74 -57.56 -30.29
N ALA A 7 6.68 -57.36 -28.98
CA ALA A 7 5.95 -56.28 -28.34
C ALA A 7 6.59 -54.93 -28.69
N GLY A 8 5.84 -54.04 -29.34
CA GLY A 8 6.21 -52.64 -29.52
C GLY A 8 5.90 -51.87 -28.25
N ALA A 9 6.93 -51.35 -27.58
CA ALA A 9 6.78 -50.43 -26.47
C ALA A 9 6.32 -49.06 -27.01
N ALA A 10 5.10 -48.65 -26.66
CA ALA A 10 4.61 -47.30 -26.91
C ALA A 10 5.28 -46.34 -25.91
N LEU A 11 6.08 -45.41 -26.43
CA LEU A 11 6.72 -44.35 -25.66
C LEU A 11 5.64 -43.29 -25.34
N ALA A 12 5.14 -43.28 -24.10
CA ALA A 12 4.26 -42.21 -23.64
C ALA A 12 5.09 -40.94 -23.39
N LEU A 13 4.96 -39.95 -24.27
CA LEU A 13 5.54 -38.62 -24.09
C LEU A 13 4.63 -37.85 -23.13
N THR A 14 4.98 -37.80 -21.85
CA THR A 14 4.34 -36.86 -20.90
C THR A 14 4.89 -35.46 -21.15
N LEU A 15 4.12 -34.64 -21.87
CA LEU A 15 4.31 -33.19 -21.93
C LEU A 15 3.99 -32.61 -20.54
N ALA A 16 5.01 -32.38 -19.73
CA ALA A 16 4.89 -31.51 -18.57
C ALA A 16 4.78 -30.08 -19.10
N SER A 17 3.59 -29.49 -19.03
CA SER A 17 3.41 -28.06 -19.24
C SER A 17 4.07 -27.32 -18.06
N LEU A 18 5.24 -26.73 -18.29
CA LEU A 18 5.70 -25.63 -17.44
C LEU A 18 4.72 -24.47 -17.68
N ALA A 19 3.79 -24.26 -16.76
CA ALA A 19 3.15 -22.95 -16.63
C ALA A 19 4.26 -22.00 -16.16
N ALA A 20 4.75 -21.17 -17.08
CA ALA A 20 5.49 -19.99 -16.69
C ALA A 20 4.47 -19.03 -16.08
N GLU A 21 4.44 -18.93 -14.75
CA GLU A 21 3.79 -17.82 -14.06
C GLU A 21 4.59 -16.56 -14.43
N THR A 22 4.20 -15.90 -15.51
CA THR A 22 4.57 -14.50 -15.71
C THR A 22 3.90 -13.71 -14.60
N ALA A 23 4.68 -13.29 -13.61
CA ALA A 23 4.26 -12.28 -12.65
C ALA A 23 3.89 -11.03 -13.45
N ILE A 24 2.59 -10.77 -13.60
CA ILE A 24 2.08 -9.52 -14.18
C ILE A 24 2.41 -8.42 -13.17
N ALA A 25 3.10 -7.38 -13.61
CA ALA A 25 3.51 -6.28 -12.73
C ALA A 25 2.27 -5.52 -12.26
N GLN A 26 2.03 -5.51 -10.95
CA GLN A 26 0.94 -4.74 -10.33
C GLN A 26 1.06 -3.26 -10.71
N ALA A 27 -0.08 -2.60 -10.93
CA ALA A 27 -0.12 -1.18 -11.24
C ALA A 27 0.56 -0.35 -10.13
N PRO A 28 1.32 0.71 -10.48
CA PRO A 28 2.01 1.53 -9.49
C PRO A 28 1.00 2.16 -8.51
N PRO A 29 1.42 2.39 -7.24
CA PRO A 29 0.53 2.98 -6.24
C PRO A 29 0.06 4.37 -6.66
N ARG A 30 -1.23 4.65 -6.48
CA ARG A 30 -1.79 5.98 -6.68
C ARG A 30 -1.43 6.87 -5.49
N CYS A 31 -0.46 7.73 -5.67
CA CYS A 31 0.03 8.63 -4.64
C CYS A 31 -0.54 10.03 -4.81
N ALA A 32 -0.53 10.83 -3.75
CA ALA A 32 -0.74 12.26 -3.87
C ALA A 32 0.26 12.85 -4.86
N SER A 33 -0.23 13.71 -5.77
CA SER A 33 0.50 14.11 -6.97
C SER A 33 0.76 15.61 -7.07
N ALA A 34 0.19 16.41 -6.16
CA ALA A 34 0.47 17.84 -6.09
C ALA A 34 0.38 18.38 -4.66
N VAL A 35 1.26 19.33 -4.34
CA VAL A 35 1.14 20.19 -3.15
C VAL A 35 0.21 21.35 -3.49
N VAL A 36 -0.84 21.53 -2.69
CA VAL A 36 -1.80 22.64 -2.83
C VAL A 36 -1.40 23.80 -1.94
N ARG A 37 -1.01 23.52 -0.69
CA ARG A 37 -0.58 24.51 0.29
C ARG A 37 0.39 23.87 1.28
N TYR A 38 1.36 24.64 1.75
CA TYR A 38 2.22 24.25 2.84
C TYR A 38 2.54 25.48 3.70
N GLU A 39 2.36 25.33 5.01
CA GLU A 39 2.79 26.26 6.03
C GLU A 39 3.60 25.48 7.05
N ALA A 40 4.90 25.74 7.11
CA ALA A 40 5.82 24.94 7.91
C ALA A 40 5.48 24.92 9.41
N GLY A 41 4.93 26.00 9.97
CA GLY A 41 4.67 26.09 11.41
C GLY A 41 5.94 26.13 12.27
N GLU A 42 5.76 26.16 13.58
CA GLU A 42 6.88 26.21 14.54
C GLU A 42 7.44 24.81 14.83
N GLY A 43 8.76 24.66 14.74
CA GLY A 43 9.45 23.40 15.03
C GLY A 43 9.81 22.58 13.79
N ALA A 44 9.21 22.87 12.63
CA ALA A 44 9.63 22.26 11.36
C ALA A 44 11.06 22.70 11.00
N GLY A 45 12.01 21.77 11.05
CA GLY A 45 13.42 22.04 10.76
C GLY A 45 13.61 22.56 9.34
N ALA A 46 14.45 23.59 9.15
CA ALA A 46 14.59 24.29 7.87
C ALA A 46 14.95 23.39 6.67
N SER A 47 15.64 22.28 6.91
CA SER A 47 15.99 21.29 5.87
C SER A 47 14.84 20.37 5.46
N TYR A 48 13.76 20.30 6.26
CA TYR A 48 12.58 19.45 6.04
C TYR A 48 11.35 20.27 5.64
N GLN A 49 11.55 21.45 5.04
CA GLN A 49 10.47 22.34 4.61
C GLN A 49 10.19 22.26 3.10
N ASP A 50 10.65 21.21 2.43
CA ASP A 50 10.27 20.95 1.04
C ASP A 50 9.01 20.07 1.00
N PRO A 51 7.82 20.63 0.73
CA PRO A 51 6.59 19.84 0.70
C PRO A 51 6.51 18.89 -0.50
N GLN A 52 7.38 19.01 -1.49
CA GLN A 52 7.44 18.04 -2.60
C GLN A 52 7.87 16.64 -2.12
N ALA A 53 8.56 16.56 -0.97
CA ALA A 53 8.97 15.30 -0.38
C ALA A 53 7.80 14.36 -0.06
N ALA A 54 6.60 14.91 0.23
CA ALA A 54 5.40 14.13 0.51
C ALA A 54 4.68 13.57 -0.74
N LEU A 55 5.22 13.77 -1.94
CA LEU A 55 4.61 13.31 -3.19
C LEU A 55 5.29 12.03 -3.69
N GLY A 56 4.49 11.14 -4.30
CA GLY A 56 4.99 9.86 -4.79
C GLY A 56 4.92 8.74 -3.73
N ALA A 57 5.62 7.64 -4.01
CA ALA A 57 5.62 6.46 -3.14
C ALA A 57 6.53 6.67 -1.93
N PRO A 58 6.23 6.03 -0.78
CA PRO A 58 7.06 6.18 0.41
C PRO A 58 8.50 5.72 0.16
N THR A 59 9.41 6.39 0.86
CA THR A 59 10.84 6.15 0.82
C THR A 59 11.14 4.71 1.27
N ARG A 60 11.97 4.00 0.49
CA ARG A 60 12.38 2.61 0.78
C ARG A 60 13.83 2.47 1.22
N PHE A 61 14.65 3.46 0.89
CA PHE A 61 16.06 3.49 1.19
C PHE A 61 16.43 4.94 1.50
N THR A 62 17.18 5.14 2.57
CA THR A 62 17.45 6.46 3.15
C THR A 62 18.94 6.63 3.43
N GLY A 63 19.35 7.87 3.72
CA GLY A 63 20.67 8.16 4.25
C GLY A 63 21.79 8.10 3.22
N GLU A 64 21.49 8.15 1.92
CA GLU A 64 22.51 8.12 0.87
C GLU A 64 23.57 9.22 1.07
N GLY A 65 24.84 8.81 1.10
CA GLY A 65 25.97 9.70 1.36
C GLY A 65 26.22 10.05 2.83
N VAL A 66 25.38 9.60 3.76
CA VAL A 66 25.53 9.83 5.21
C VAL A 66 25.55 8.51 5.98
N TYR A 67 24.42 7.80 6.00
CA TYR A 67 24.25 6.48 6.59
C TYR A 67 23.28 5.64 5.73
N PRO A 68 23.73 5.14 4.56
CA PRO A 68 22.87 4.44 3.61
C PRO A 68 22.24 3.20 4.25
N SER A 69 20.91 3.13 4.27
CA SER A 69 20.17 2.08 4.95
C SER A 69 18.78 1.89 4.35
N CYS A 70 18.27 0.66 4.40
CA CYS A 70 16.88 0.39 4.08
C CYS A 70 15.94 1.08 5.07
N VAL A 71 14.82 1.59 4.58
CA VAL A 71 13.72 2.01 5.45
C VAL A 71 13.05 0.77 6.01
N THR A 72 13.06 0.66 7.33
CA THR A 72 12.45 -0.44 8.08
C THR A 72 11.69 0.12 9.27
N PRO A 73 10.87 -0.70 9.94
CA PRO A 73 10.28 -0.30 11.20
C PRO A 73 11.29 0.14 12.26
N PHE A 74 12.57 -0.21 12.16
CA PHE A 74 13.61 0.21 13.11
C PHE A 74 14.51 1.34 12.58
N ASN A 75 14.28 1.80 11.35
CA ASN A 75 15.05 2.83 10.67
C ASN A 75 14.14 3.54 9.65
N GLY A 76 13.36 4.51 10.12
CA GLY A 76 12.50 5.31 9.27
C GLY A 76 13.30 6.16 8.27
N ALA A 77 12.61 6.70 7.25
CA ALA A 77 13.19 7.74 6.39
C ALA A 77 13.64 8.93 7.25
N PHE A 78 14.69 9.64 6.85
CA PHE A 78 15.25 10.71 7.68
C PHE A 78 16.00 11.79 6.92
N MET A 79 16.26 11.66 5.62
CA MET A 79 17.01 12.69 4.90
C MET A 79 16.11 13.87 4.49
N PRO A 80 16.69 15.09 4.43
CA PRO A 80 16.08 16.18 3.68
C PRO A 80 15.70 15.74 2.26
N GLY A 81 14.45 15.97 1.86
CA GLY A 81 13.92 15.59 0.56
C GLY A 81 13.21 14.22 0.53
N GLU A 82 13.34 13.40 1.58
CA GLU A 82 12.53 12.19 1.79
C GLU A 82 11.29 12.50 2.64
N LEU A 83 11.37 13.51 3.51
CA LEU A 83 10.31 13.89 4.44
C LEU A 83 10.06 15.39 4.42
N VAL A 84 8.81 15.78 4.67
CA VAL A 84 8.44 17.15 5.05
C VAL A 84 7.92 17.17 6.49
N SER A 85 8.46 18.09 7.29
CA SER A 85 8.02 18.32 8.66
C SER A 85 6.87 19.33 8.68
N VAL A 86 5.80 19.02 9.42
CA VAL A 86 4.70 19.96 9.68
C VAL A 86 4.79 20.39 11.14
N GLY A 87 5.20 21.63 11.36
CA GLY A 87 5.37 22.21 12.68
C GLY A 87 4.05 22.66 13.31
N ARG A 88 4.11 23.03 14.59
CA ARG A 88 2.98 23.52 15.38
C ARG A 88 2.33 24.73 14.71
N GLY A 89 1.01 24.69 14.58
CA GLY A 89 0.23 25.72 13.87
C GLY A 89 0.42 25.71 12.34
N GLY A 90 1.21 24.77 11.81
CA GLY A 90 1.42 24.56 10.39
C GLY A 90 0.44 23.56 9.79
N GLU A 91 0.51 23.45 8.47
CA GLU A 91 -0.23 22.47 7.69
C GLU A 91 0.48 22.09 6.39
N LEU A 92 0.21 20.89 5.91
CA LEU A 92 0.48 20.42 4.57
C LEU A 92 -0.85 20.03 3.92
N VAL A 93 -1.12 20.53 2.71
CA VAL A 93 -2.26 20.13 1.90
C VAL A 93 -1.76 19.55 0.59
N VAL A 94 -2.09 18.29 0.33
CA VAL A 94 -1.78 17.58 -0.90
C VAL A 94 -3.07 17.18 -1.63
N SER A 95 -2.97 16.91 -2.93
CA SER A 95 -4.09 16.45 -3.74
C SER A 95 -3.75 15.26 -4.62
N PHE A 96 -4.77 14.46 -4.93
CA PHE A 96 -4.72 13.43 -5.95
C PHE A 96 -5.17 13.98 -7.30
N ASP A 97 -4.66 13.38 -8.37
CA ASP A 97 -5.01 13.72 -9.75
C ASP A 97 -6.48 13.36 -10.04
N ALA A 98 -6.90 12.18 -9.60
CA ALA A 98 -8.28 11.69 -9.58
C ALA A 98 -8.78 11.46 -8.14
N PRO A 99 -10.10 11.46 -7.89
CA PRO A 99 -10.64 11.20 -6.55
C PRO A 99 -10.17 9.86 -5.96
N VAL A 100 -10.00 9.83 -4.65
CA VAL A 100 -9.98 8.59 -3.85
C VAL A 100 -11.40 8.39 -3.34
N VAL A 101 -11.93 7.19 -3.46
CA VAL A 101 -13.33 6.87 -3.12
C VAL A 101 -13.35 5.85 -1.99
N ASP A 102 -14.38 5.96 -1.14
CA ASP A 102 -14.76 4.91 -0.19
C ASP A 102 -15.27 3.72 -1.00
N ASP A 103 -14.37 2.77 -1.28
CA ASP A 103 -14.65 1.60 -2.10
C ASP A 103 -14.83 0.39 -1.20
N PRO A 104 -15.99 -0.29 -1.21
CA PRO A 104 -16.21 -1.48 -0.40
C PRO A 104 -15.28 -2.66 -0.75
N ARG A 105 -14.55 -2.59 -1.87
CA ARG A 105 -13.50 -3.56 -2.24
C ARG A 105 -12.15 -3.24 -1.61
N ASN A 106 -11.96 -2.04 -1.06
CA ASN A 106 -10.72 -1.70 -0.37
C ASN A 106 -10.53 -2.63 0.83
N PRO A 107 -9.37 -3.29 0.98
CA PRO A 107 -9.14 -4.21 2.08
C PRO A 107 -9.39 -3.55 3.44
N PHE A 108 -10.20 -4.22 4.26
CA PHE A 108 -10.59 -3.77 5.60
C PHE A 108 -11.35 -2.42 5.66
N GLY A 109 -11.83 -1.90 4.52
CA GLY A 109 -12.45 -0.56 4.43
C GLY A 109 -11.45 0.60 4.46
N VAL A 110 -10.15 0.32 4.37
CA VAL A 110 -9.13 1.38 4.38
C VAL A 110 -8.97 1.96 2.98
N ASP A 111 -9.18 3.26 2.81
CA ASP A 111 -9.13 3.92 1.50
C ASP A 111 -7.83 4.69 1.24
N LEU A 112 -7.14 5.06 2.32
CA LEU A 112 -5.98 5.95 2.28
C LEU A 112 -4.95 5.51 3.33
N ILE A 113 -3.67 5.65 3.00
CA ILE A 113 -2.56 5.43 3.92
C ILE A 113 -1.66 6.66 3.94
N VAL A 114 -1.31 7.14 5.14
CA VAL A 114 -0.28 8.17 5.34
C VAL A 114 0.98 7.49 5.85
N TYR A 115 2.11 7.81 5.21
CA TYR A 115 3.44 7.35 5.59
C TYR A 115 4.21 8.51 6.21
N GLY A 116 4.83 8.26 7.35
CA GLY A 116 5.64 9.22 8.08
C GLY A 116 6.97 8.62 8.54
N ASN A 117 7.53 9.22 9.58
CA ASN A 117 8.81 8.84 10.19
C ASN A 117 8.66 7.86 11.37
N SER A 118 7.43 7.55 11.80
CA SER A 118 7.18 6.65 12.93
C SER A 118 8.04 5.37 12.89
N PHE A 119 8.55 4.95 14.06
CA PHE A 119 9.52 3.86 14.17
C PHE A 119 9.36 3.06 15.47
N CYS A 120 9.81 1.82 15.43
CA CYS A 120 9.96 0.91 16.55
C CYS A 120 11.33 1.09 17.24
N ILE A 121 11.32 1.02 18.56
CA ILE A 121 12.53 0.89 19.37
C ILE A 121 13.01 -0.56 19.27
N ASP A 122 14.30 -0.78 19.10
CA ASP A 122 14.89 -2.12 19.22
C ASP A 122 15.29 -2.42 20.66
N ALA A 123 14.55 -3.31 21.32
CA ALA A 123 14.82 -3.76 22.67
C ALA A 123 16.10 -4.61 22.79
N SER A 124 16.62 -5.13 21.66
CA SER A 124 17.78 -6.03 21.62
C SER A 124 18.66 -5.74 20.40
N TYR A 125 19.04 -4.48 20.19
CA TYR A 125 19.85 -4.07 19.03
C TYR A 125 21.08 -4.97 18.80
N PRO A 126 21.32 -5.45 17.55
CA PRO A 126 20.62 -5.14 16.30
C PRO A 126 19.59 -6.19 15.86
N GLU A 127 19.04 -6.98 16.77
CA GLU A 127 18.20 -8.15 16.44
C GLU A 127 16.79 -7.78 15.91
N GLY A 128 16.38 -6.50 16.01
CA GLY A 128 15.08 -6.04 15.55
C GLY A 128 13.94 -6.62 16.39
N ILE A 129 14.08 -6.59 17.72
CA ILE A 129 12.99 -6.95 18.64
C ILE A 129 12.26 -5.68 19.04
N VAL A 130 10.96 -5.60 18.76
CA VAL A 130 10.18 -4.38 19.04
C VAL A 130 10.06 -4.15 20.55
N GLY A 131 10.58 -3.02 21.03
CA GLY A 131 10.46 -2.56 22.42
C GLY A 131 9.40 -1.49 22.67
N GLY A 132 8.69 -1.10 21.62
CA GLY A 132 7.70 -0.01 21.61
C GLY A 132 7.78 0.77 20.30
N THR A 133 6.84 1.70 20.09
CA THR A 133 6.76 2.54 18.89
C THR A 133 6.74 4.01 19.27
N PHE A 134 7.42 4.85 18.50
CA PHE A 134 7.38 6.30 18.57
C PHE A 134 6.69 6.87 17.34
N ASN A 135 5.98 7.98 17.56
CA ASN A 135 5.29 8.73 16.53
C ASN A 135 5.20 10.20 16.96
N ASP A 136 4.94 11.09 16.01
CA ASP A 136 4.90 12.54 16.23
C ASP A 136 3.51 13.16 15.97
N GLY A 137 2.52 12.32 15.71
CA GLY A 137 1.11 12.70 15.75
C GLY A 137 0.63 13.41 14.47
N GLY A 138 -0.08 14.52 14.65
CA GLY A 138 -0.69 15.29 13.56
C GLY A 138 -2.13 14.86 13.25
N THR A 139 -2.97 15.83 12.91
CA THR A 139 -4.38 15.59 12.56
C THR A 139 -4.53 15.52 11.05
N VAL A 140 -5.26 14.51 10.57
CA VAL A 140 -5.66 14.40 9.16
C VAL A 140 -7.08 14.93 8.99
N ASP A 141 -7.25 15.88 8.08
CA ASP A 141 -8.55 16.23 7.51
C ASP A 141 -8.57 15.87 6.02
N VAL A 142 -9.74 15.54 5.51
CA VAL A 142 -9.96 15.20 4.11
C VAL A 142 -11.03 16.09 3.49
N SER A 143 -10.95 16.28 2.17
CA SER A 143 -11.88 17.13 1.44
C SER A 143 -12.04 16.69 -0.02
N ALA A 144 -13.27 16.81 -0.54
CA ALA A 144 -13.56 16.63 -1.97
C ALA A 144 -13.25 17.88 -2.80
N ASP A 145 -13.42 19.07 -2.23
CA ASP A 145 -13.40 20.36 -2.94
C ASP A 145 -12.29 21.33 -2.50
N GLY A 146 -11.57 21.00 -1.43
CA GLY A 146 -10.54 21.84 -0.83
C GLY A 146 -11.09 22.98 0.03
N ILE A 147 -12.40 23.03 0.25
CA ILE A 147 -13.12 24.09 0.98
C ILE A 147 -13.78 23.51 2.23
N ALA A 148 -14.58 22.46 2.08
CA ALA A 148 -15.20 21.74 3.18
C ALA A 148 -14.27 20.63 3.68
N TRP A 149 -13.84 20.72 4.94
CA TRP A 149 -12.88 19.81 5.54
C TRP A 149 -13.52 18.96 6.62
N PHE A 150 -13.24 17.66 6.60
CA PHE A 150 -13.74 16.67 7.54
C PHE A 150 -12.57 16.01 8.24
N THR A 151 -12.52 16.06 9.57
CA THR A 151 -11.46 15.45 10.37
C THR A 151 -11.67 13.94 10.44
N VAL A 152 -10.62 13.18 10.15
CA VAL A 152 -10.60 11.73 10.38
C VAL A 152 -10.38 11.50 11.89
N PRO A 153 -11.29 10.83 12.60
CA PRO A 153 -11.18 10.65 14.04
C PRO A 153 -10.12 9.61 14.43
N ALA A 154 -9.56 9.75 15.63
CA ALA A 154 -8.77 8.72 16.31
C ALA A 154 -7.54 8.17 15.55
N ILE A 155 -6.94 8.98 14.68
CA ILE A 155 -5.70 8.66 13.97
C ILE A 155 -4.64 9.74 14.15
N GLU A 156 -3.40 9.40 13.81
CA GLU A 156 -2.23 10.28 13.82
C GLU A 156 -1.56 10.21 12.44
N ALA A 157 -1.30 11.37 11.83
CA ALA A 157 -0.75 11.44 10.47
C ALA A 157 0.62 10.75 10.37
N ASP A 158 1.54 11.14 11.24
CA ASP A 158 2.78 10.41 11.49
C ASP A 158 2.54 9.48 12.68
N GLY A 159 2.03 8.30 12.37
CA GLY A 159 1.54 7.33 13.33
C GLY A 159 1.45 5.95 12.70
N GLY A 160 0.48 5.16 13.15
CA GLY A 160 0.23 3.84 12.57
C GLY A 160 1.41 2.89 12.71
N LEU A 161 1.50 1.92 11.80
CA LEU A 161 2.67 1.03 11.77
C LEU A 161 3.82 1.73 11.03
N PRO A 162 5.06 1.68 11.52
CA PRO A 162 6.23 2.21 10.81
C PRO A 162 6.37 1.75 9.37
N THR A 163 7.10 2.51 8.55
CA THR A 163 7.29 2.15 7.13
C THR A 163 8.25 0.96 6.98
N LEU A 164 7.88 -0.03 6.15
CA LEU A 164 8.76 -1.11 5.72
C LEU A 164 9.00 -1.04 4.21
N GLY A 165 10.24 -0.82 3.78
CA GLY A 165 10.58 -0.61 2.37
C GLY A 165 10.73 -1.90 1.54
N PHE A 166 11.14 -3.01 2.14
CA PHE A 166 11.35 -4.28 1.44
C PHE A 166 10.98 -5.47 2.33
N ALA A 167 10.55 -6.58 1.72
CA ALA A 167 10.16 -7.79 2.44
C ALA A 167 11.33 -8.78 2.63
N ASP A 168 12.42 -8.61 1.89
CA ASP A 168 13.56 -9.55 1.80
C ASP A 168 14.85 -9.01 2.45
N ILE A 169 14.71 -8.15 3.46
CA ILE A 169 15.82 -7.50 4.17
C ILE A 169 15.83 -7.83 5.67
N GLY A 170 16.97 -7.59 6.31
CA GLY A 170 17.12 -7.48 7.76
C GLY A 170 16.74 -6.08 8.29
N PRO A 171 16.61 -5.92 9.63
CA PRO A 171 16.12 -4.69 10.25
C PRO A 171 17.02 -3.46 10.01
N TYR A 172 18.31 -3.66 9.69
CA TYR A 172 19.30 -2.59 9.49
C TYR A 172 20.14 -2.79 8.22
N ASP A 173 19.61 -3.48 7.21
CA ASP A 173 20.38 -3.72 5.99
C ASP A 173 20.74 -2.41 5.28
N THR A 174 21.95 -2.38 4.73
CA THR A 174 22.53 -1.22 4.03
C THR A 174 22.56 -1.38 2.52
N VAL A 175 21.98 -2.48 2.03
CA VAL A 175 21.82 -2.79 0.62
C VAL A 175 20.31 -2.95 0.36
N PRO A 176 19.75 -2.24 -0.64
CA PRO A 176 18.33 -2.38 -0.98
C PRO A 176 17.93 -3.83 -1.23
N GLY A 177 16.75 -4.20 -0.74
CA GLY A 177 16.12 -5.47 -1.06
C GLY A 177 15.68 -5.55 -2.52
N MET A 178 15.32 -6.75 -2.97
CA MET A 178 14.80 -7.00 -4.30
C MET A 178 13.28 -7.11 -4.34
N VAL A 179 12.64 -7.28 -3.17
CA VAL A 179 11.19 -7.46 -3.05
C VAL A 179 10.59 -6.25 -2.35
N PRO A 180 10.16 -5.22 -3.10
CA PRO A 180 9.48 -4.07 -2.49
C PRO A 180 8.14 -4.50 -1.87
N THR A 181 7.84 -3.99 -0.70
CA THR A 181 6.50 -4.06 -0.10
C THR A 181 5.49 -3.20 -0.85
N ASP A 182 4.19 -3.49 -0.74
CA ASP A 182 3.13 -2.73 -1.40
C ASP A 182 2.60 -1.60 -0.49
N PRO A 183 2.78 -0.32 -0.85
CA PRO A 183 2.27 0.81 -0.07
C PRO A 183 0.81 1.15 -0.38
N ALA A 184 0.19 0.48 -1.35
CA ALA A 184 -1.24 0.63 -1.63
C ALA A 184 -2.08 -0.49 -0.99
N ARG A 185 -1.47 -1.36 -0.19
CA ARG A 185 -2.17 -2.42 0.55
C ARG A 185 -2.02 -2.19 2.06
N PRO A 186 -3.13 -2.07 2.81
CA PRO A 186 -3.09 -1.83 4.24
C PRO A 186 -2.78 -3.12 5.03
N VAL A 187 -2.12 -2.96 6.18
CA VAL A 187 -2.17 -3.96 7.27
C VAL A 187 -3.59 -3.98 7.84
N ASP A 188 -4.02 -5.09 8.43
CA ASP A 188 -5.30 -5.14 9.16
C ASP A 188 -5.37 -4.01 10.21
N PRO A 189 -6.38 -3.10 10.15
CA PRO A 189 -6.47 -1.97 11.05
C PRO A 189 -6.75 -2.34 12.51
N THR A 190 -7.12 -3.59 12.80
CA THR A 190 -7.24 -4.09 14.18
C THR A 190 -5.89 -4.28 14.86
N ILE A 191 -4.79 -4.31 14.10
CA ILE A 191 -3.43 -4.40 14.63
C ILE A 191 -2.97 -2.99 15.02
N ALA A 192 -2.85 -2.76 16.33
CA ALA A 192 -2.30 -1.54 16.90
C ALA A 192 -0.78 -1.63 17.04
N THR A 193 -0.12 -0.48 17.21
CA THR A 193 1.33 -0.43 17.47
C THR A 193 1.73 -1.16 18.75
N ALA A 194 0.85 -1.17 19.75
CA ALA A 194 1.05 -1.93 20.99
C ALA A 194 1.11 -3.45 20.77
N ASP A 195 0.45 -3.97 19.72
CA ASP A 195 0.49 -5.41 19.39
C ASP A 195 1.83 -5.82 18.78
N LEU A 196 2.67 -4.85 18.40
CA LEU A 196 4.01 -5.12 17.89
C LEU A 196 5.02 -5.39 19.01
N GLU A 197 4.75 -4.95 20.24
CA GLU A 197 5.72 -5.03 21.34
C GLU A 197 6.11 -6.49 21.64
N GLY A 198 7.42 -6.75 21.66
CA GLY A 198 8.01 -8.06 21.87
C GLY A 198 8.15 -8.93 20.62
N LEU A 199 7.60 -8.52 19.47
CA LEU A 199 7.77 -9.26 18.21
C LEU A 199 9.23 -9.25 17.76
N THR A 200 9.70 -10.40 17.29
CA THR A 200 10.96 -10.56 16.57
C THR A 200 10.82 -10.08 15.13
N TRP A 201 11.94 -9.83 14.44
CA TRP A 201 11.94 -9.41 13.04
C TRP A 201 11.10 -10.33 12.11
N PRO A 202 11.22 -11.67 12.14
CA PRO A 202 10.38 -12.54 11.29
C PRO A 202 8.88 -12.49 11.62
N GLU A 203 8.52 -12.32 12.89
CA GLU A 203 7.12 -12.17 13.31
C GLU A 203 6.57 -10.82 12.84
N LEU A 204 7.36 -9.75 12.95
CA LEU A 204 7.00 -8.43 12.42
C LEU A 204 6.80 -8.47 10.90
N LEU A 205 7.69 -9.12 10.14
CA LEU A 205 7.50 -9.32 8.70
C LEU A 205 6.20 -10.08 8.37
N SER A 206 5.80 -11.02 9.23
CA SER A 206 4.54 -11.77 9.06
C SER A 206 3.31 -10.90 9.31
N ILE A 207 3.40 -9.90 10.20
CA ILE A 207 2.34 -8.89 10.39
C ILE A 207 2.20 -7.99 9.16
N TYR A 208 3.33 -7.56 8.58
CA TYR A 208 3.32 -6.72 7.38
C TYR A 208 2.87 -7.51 6.16
N ASP A 209 3.20 -8.81 6.06
CA ASP A 209 2.80 -9.72 4.99
C ASP A 209 3.14 -9.18 3.57
N GLY A 210 4.14 -8.31 3.45
CA GLY A 210 4.50 -7.64 2.20
C GLY A 210 3.77 -6.31 1.94
N THR A 211 3.01 -5.78 2.90
CA THR A 211 2.56 -4.37 2.93
C THR A 211 3.66 -3.45 3.47
N ALA A 212 3.49 -2.13 3.28
CA ALA A 212 4.47 -1.15 3.75
C ALA A 212 4.18 -0.51 5.11
N GLY A 213 3.09 -0.87 5.80
CA GLY A 213 2.68 -0.23 7.06
C GLY A 213 1.86 1.05 6.86
N GLY A 214 2.19 2.10 7.61
CA GLY A 214 1.58 3.43 7.60
C GLY A 214 0.34 3.59 8.50
N THR A 215 -0.17 4.82 8.59
CA THR A 215 -1.47 5.16 9.19
C THR A 215 -2.58 4.87 8.21
N ARG A 216 -3.50 3.97 8.58
CA ARG A 216 -4.63 3.53 7.76
C ARG A 216 -5.86 4.39 8.04
N ILE A 217 -6.52 4.85 6.99
CA ILE A 217 -7.66 5.76 7.05
C ILE A 217 -8.82 5.19 6.23
N ASP A 218 -9.97 5.02 6.88
CA ASP A 218 -11.28 4.78 6.26
C ASP A 218 -11.99 6.14 6.10
N LEU A 219 -12.46 6.47 4.90
CA LEU A 219 -13.16 7.74 4.64
C LEU A 219 -14.56 7.78 5.25
N ALA A 220 -15.19 6.63 5.47
CA ALA A 220 -16.49 6.54 6.13
C ALA A 220 -16.41 7.03 7.58
N ASP A 221 -15.26 6.88 8.25
CA ASP A 221 -15.02 7.43 9.60
C ASP A 221 -15.06 8.97 9.63
N ALA A 222 -14.68 9.62 8.53
CA ALA A 222 -14.82 11.07 8.34
C ALA A 222 -16.20 11.47 7.79
N GLY A 223 -17.07 10.50 7.47
CA GLY A 223 -18.41 10.72 6.93
C GLY A 223 -18.42 11.19 5.48
N VAL A 224 -17.41 10.83 4.68
CA VAL A 224 -17.30 11.21 3.26
C VAL A 224 -17.13 9.98 2.38
N SER A 225 -17.73 9.99 1.19
CA SER A 225 -17.65 8.85 0.24
C SER A 225 -16.54 9.00 -0.80
N GLY A 226 -15.79 10.09 -0.75
CA GLY A 226 -14.70 10.36 -1.68
C GLY A 226 -14.10 11.75 -1.52
N ILE A 227 -12.81 11.83 -1.83
CA ILE A 227 -11.97 12.99 -1.54
C ILE A 227 -10.99 13.24 -2.69
N ARG A 228 -10.46 14.45 -2.75
CA ARG A 228 -9.37 14.81 -3.65
C ARG A 228 -8.19 15.45 -2.91
N PHE A 229 -8.42 15.92 -1.70
CA PHE A 229 -7.46 16.66 -0.90
C PHE A 229 -7.31 16.04 0.48
N VAL A 230 -6.06 16.00 0.94
CA VAL A 230 -5.69 15.58 2.29
C VAL A 230 -4.93 16.72 2.92
N ARG A 231 -5.33 17.12 4.13
CA ARG A 231 -4.64 18.11 4.95
C ARG A 231 -4.10 17.45 6.20
N ILE A 232 -2.81 17.61 6.43
CA ILE A 232 -2.15 17.26 7.67
C ILE A 232 -1.86 18.56 8.40
N ARG A 233 -2.40 18.72 9.61
CA ARG A 233 -2.23 19.94 10.41
C ARG A 233 -1.86 19.64 11.84
N VAL A 234 -1.23 20.60 12.49
CA VAL A 234 -0.72 20.43 13.85
C VAL A 234 -1.21 21.58 14.72
N ALA A 235 -1.73 21.23 15.89
CA ALA A 235 -2.16 22.24 16.85
C ALA A 235 -0.97 23.10 17.31
N ALA A 236 -1.21 24.38 17.61
CA ALA A 236 -0.15 25.30 18.03
C ALA A 236 0.53 24.88 19.35
N ASP A 237 -0.16 24.10 20.18
CA ASP A 237 0.28 23.59 21.48
C ASP A 237 0.63 22.09 21.46
N ALA A 238 0.73 21.45 20.29
CA ALA A 238 1.10 20.04 20.18
C ALA A 238 2.48 19.76 20.80
N SER A 239 2.70 18.57 21.35
CA SER A 239 4.00 18.20 21.95
C SER A 239 5.06 17.82 20.93
N ALA A 240 4.65 17.36 19.75
CA ALA A 240 5.49 16.83 18.68
C ALA A 240 5.20 17.54 17.35
N VAL A 241 6.06 17.30 16.35
CA VAL A 241 5.90 17.81 14.98
C VAL A 241 6.06 16.62 14.03
N PRO A 242 5.01 16.19 13.32
CA PRO A 242 5.05 15.03 12.44
C PRO A 242 5.90 15.28 11.20
N GLU A 243 6.53 14.21 10.71
CA GLU A 243 7.16 14.16 9.41
C GLU A 243 6.38 13.25 8.45
N ILE A 244 6.14 13.75 7.23
CA ILE A 244 5.32 13.08 6.22
C ILE A 244 6.21 12.72 5.02
N ASP A 245 6.17 11.44 4.65
CA ASP A 245 6.88 10.81 3.52
C ASP A 245 5.97 10.67 2.30
N ALA A 246 4.75 10.18 2.50
CA ALA A 246 3.82 9.96 1.40
C ALA A 246 2.37 9.89 1.86
N VAL A 247 1.46 10.09 0.91
CA VAL A 247 0.03 9.82 1.07
C VAL A 247 -0.42 8.99 -0.12
N VAL A 248 -0.93 7.78 0.13
CA VAL A 248 -1.20 6.77 -0.90
C VAL A 248 -2.64 6.31 -0.81
N ALA A 249 -3.34 6.28 -1.95
CA ALA A 249 -4.65 5.68 -2.04
C ALA A 249 -4.54 4.16 -2.03
N VAL A 250 -5.38 3.49 -1.24
CA VAL A 250 -5.43 2.04 -1.21
C VAL A 250 -5.92 1.50 -2.56
N ARG A 251 -5.30 0.41 -3.00
CA ARG A 251 -5.75 -0.33 -4.18
C ARG A 251 -6.94 -1.19 -3.76
N PRO A 252 -8.10 -1.09 -4.45
CA PRO A 252 -9.19 -2.02 -4.27
C PRO A 252 -8.69 -3.46 -4.42
N GLY A 253 -9.18 -4.37 -3.58
CA GLY A 253 -8.97 -5.79 -3.79
C GLY A 253 -9.64 -6.24 -5.10
N ALA A 254 -9.22 -7.40 -5.60
CA ALA A 254 -9.79 -7.97 -6.82
C ALA A 254 -11.31 -8.09 -6.69
N GLY A 255 -12.02 -7.26 -7.45
CA GLY A 255 -13.45 -7.40 -7.63
C GLY A 255 -13.75 -8.65 -8.48
N PRO A 256 -15.01 -9.11 -8.56
CA PRO A 256 -15.35 -10.27 -9.38
C PRO A 256 -14.90 -10.13 -10.84
N ALA A 257 -14.87 -8.90 -11.36
CA ALA A 257 -14.46 -8.58 -12.72
C ALA A 257 -12.93 -8.39 -12.91
N ASP A 258 -12.15 -8.34 -11.83
CA ASP A 258 -10.68 -8.35 -11.89
C ASP A 258 -10.25 -9.82 -11.95
N LEU A 259 -10.14 -10.32 -13.18
CA LEU A 259 -9.96 -11.74 -13.48
C LEU A 259 -8.50 -12.17 -13.38
N ASN A 260 -7.55 -11.24 -13.43
CA ASN A 260 -6.12 -11.51 -13.24
C ASN A 260 -5.63 -11.21 -11.81
N GLY A 261 -6.43 -10.54 -10.99
CA GLY A 261 -6.13 -10.18 -9.60
C GLY A 261 -5.11 -9.03 -9.47
N ASP A 262 -4.95 -8.20 -10.50
CA ASP A 262 -3.97 -7.10 -10.49
C ASP A 262 -4.46 -5.81 -9.83
N GLY A 263 -5.73 -5.79 -9.42
CA GLY A 263 -6.41 -4.69 -8.74
C GLY A 263 -6.98 -3.63 -9.68
N ALA A 264 -6.98 -3.88 -11.00
CA ALA A 264 -7.70 -3.09 -12.01
C ALA A 264 -8.67 -3.98 -12.77
N VAL A 265 -9.68 -3.37 -13.41
CA VAL A 265 -10.55 -4.04 -14.38
C VAL A 265 -10.36 -3.35 -15.72
N ASN A 266 -9.56 -3.94 -16.60
CA ASN A 266 -9.14 -3.31 -17.84
C ASN A 266 -9.10 -4.27 -19.04
N GLY A 267 -8.33 -3.92 -20.07
CA GLY A 267 -8.19 -4.72 -21.29
C GLY A 267 -7.63 -6.13 -21.07
N ASP A 268 -6.83 -6.34 -20.02
CA ASP A 268 -6.26 -7.64 -19.70
C ASP A 268 -7.34 -8.59 -19.14
N ASP A 269 -8.21 -8.11 -18.26
CA ASP A 269 -9.38 -8.87 -17.78
C ASP A 269 -10.37 -9.17 -18.90
N LEU A 270 -10.62 -8.18 -19.76
CA LEU A 270 -11.42 -8.39 -20.96
C LEU A 270 -10.82 -9.49 -21.85
N GLY A 271 -9.49 -9.52 -22.00
CA GLY A 271 -8.78 -10.57 -22.71
C GLY A 271 -9.01 -11.95 -22.11
N ILE A 272 -8.96 -12.06 -20.77
CA ILE A 272 -9.25 -13.30 -20.04
C ILE A 272 -10.70 -13.73 -20.24
N MET A 273 -11.66 -12.80 -20.10
CA MET A 273 -13.08 -13.08 -20.29
C MET A 273 -13.38 -13.57 -21.71
N LEU A 274 -12.86 -12.88 -22.74
CA LEU A 274 -13.05 -13.28 -24.13
C LEU A 274 -12.39 -14.63 -24.44
N GLY A 275 -11.30 -14.98 -23.75
CA GLY A 275 -10.69 -16.30 -23.82
C GLY A 275 -11.55 -17.43 -23.21
N ALA A 276 -12.43 -17.08 -22.25
CA ALA A 276 -13.34 -17.99 -21.58
C ALA A 276 -14.77 -18.01 -22.18
N TRP A 277 -15.00 -17.30 -23.29
CA TRP A 277 -16.34 -17.08 -23.85
C TRP A 277 -17.09 -18.39 -24.15
N GLY A 278 -18.35 -18.47 -23.72
CA GLY A 278 -19.20 -19.65 -23.83
C GLY A 278 -19.34 -20.44 -22.51
N PRO A 279 -19.73 -21.73 -22.57
CA PRO A 279 -20.02 -22.52 -21.37
C PRO A 279 -18.81 -22.64 -20.44
N CYS A 280 -18.95 -22.18 -19.19
CA CYS A 280 -17.82 -22.05 -18.27
C CYS A 280 -18.26 -22.18 -16.81
N ARG A 281 -18.75 -23.36 -16.43
CA ARG A 281 -19.33 -23.58 -15.10
C ARG A 281 -18.27 -23.46 -13.99
N GLY A 282 -18.38 -22.40 -13.19
CA GLY A 282 -17.52 -22.18 -12.02
C GLY A 282 -16.13 -21.64 -12.35
N CYS A 283 -15.96 -21.00 -13.51
CA CYS A 283 -14.75 -20.24 -13.81
C CYS A 283 -14.89 -18.79 -13.36
N ALA A 284 -13.76 -18.09 -13.20
CA ALA A 284 -13.75 -16.71 -12.72
C ALA A 284 -14.48 -15.73 -13.66
N ALA A 285 -14.51 -16.01 -14.96
CA ALA A 285 -15.13 -15.14 -15.96
C ALA A 285 -16.68 -15.22 -16.02
N ASP A 286 -17.31 -16.21 -15.37
CA ASP A 286 -18.77 -16.37 -15.23
C ASP A 286 -19.23 -15.55 -14.00
N LEU A 287 -19.35 -14.23 -14.21
CA LEU A 287 -19.55 -13.23 -13.17
C LEU A 287 -20.94 -13.29 -12.56
N ASP A 288 -21.96 -13.64 -13.36
CA ASP A 288 -23.34 -13.80 -12.89
C ASP A 288 -23.66 -15.23 -12.40
N GLN A 289 -22.71 -16.15 -12.56
CA GLN A 289 -22.75 -17.55 -12.14
C GLN A 289 -23.87 -18.36 -12.80
N ASN A 290 -24.28 -17.99 -14.02
CA ASN A 290 -25.30 -18.70 -14.78
C ASN A 290 -24.76 -19.95 -15.49
N GLY A 291 -23.44 -20.14 -15.51
CA GLY A 291 -22.75 -21.26 -16.14
C GLY A 291 -22.25 -21.00 -17.56
N ASN A 292 -22.38 -19.78 -18.08
CA ASN A 292 -21.88 -19.34 -19.38
C ASN A 292 -21.22 -17.96 -19.24
N VAL A 293 -20.11 -17.75 -19.93
CA VAL A 293 -19.52 -16.42 -20.14
C VAL A 293 -20.11 -15.83 -21.41
N ASP A 294 -20.94 -14.81 -21.29
CA ASP A 294 -21.58 -14.16 -22.43
C ASP A 294 -21.69 -12.63 -22.31
N GLY A 295 -22.68 -12.04 -22.99
CA GLY A 295 -22.86 -10.60 -23.03
C GLY A 295 -23.21 -9.97 -21.68
N ASP A 296 -23.82 -10.73 -20.78
CA ASP A 296 -24.19 -10.23 -19.46
C ASP A 296 -22.96 -10.13 -18.53
N ASP A 297 -22.03 -11.09 -18.60
CA ASP A 297 -20.73 -11.00 -17.93
C ASP A 297 -19.88 -9.87 -18.49
N LEU A 298 -19.85 -9.73 -19.83
CA LEU A 298 -19.15 -8.61 -20.48
C LEU A 298 -19.72 -7.27 -20.02
N GLY A 299 -21.05 -7.15 -19.91
CA GLY A 299 -21.70 -5.97 -19.36
C GLY A 299 -21.25 -5.67 -17.92
N SER A 300 -21.11 -6.71 -17.09
CA SER A 300 -20.66 -6.60 -15.70
C SER A 300 -19.19 -6.18 -15.59
N LEU A 301 -18.31 -6.72 -16.45
CA LEU A 301 -16.90 -6.34 -16.52
C LEU A 301 -16.74 -4.89 -17.00
N LEU A 302 -17.39 -4.51 -18.10
CA LEU A 302 -17.33 -3.14 -18.63
C LEU A 302 -17.95 -2.12 -17.68
N GLY A 303 -18.98 -2.52 -16.91
CA GLY A 303 -19.55 -1.69 -15.85
C GLY A 303 -18.61 -1.46 -14.67
N SER A 304 -17.58 -2.30 -14.53
CA SER A 304 -16.57 -2.24 -13.46
C SER A 304 -15.24 -1.67 -13.94
N TRP A 305 -15.15 -1.17 -15.18
CA TRP A 305 -13.91 -0.74 -15.84
C TRP A 305 -13.19 0.39 -15.08
N THR A 306 -11.87 0.25 -14.92
CA THR A 306 -10.96 1.21 -14.24
C THR A 306 -9.69 1.40 -15.05
#